data_AF-A0A4R7CY70-F1
#
_entry.id   AF-A0A4R7CY70-F1
#
_cell.length_a   1.000
_cell.length_b   1.000
_cell.length_c   1.000
_cell.angle_alpha   90.00
_cell.angle_beta   90.00
_cell.angle_gamma   90.00
#
_symmetry.space_group_name_H-M   'P 1'
#
loop_
_entity.id
_entity.type
_entity.pdbx_description
1 polymer ?
#
loop_
_entity_poly.entity_id
_entity_poly.type
_entity_poly.pdbx_seq_one_letter_code
_entity_poly.pdbx_strand_id
1 'polypeptide(L)'
;MYSDRTNSELIKILDQHSLLTFEAQLSLQDELQKRTVVVDLSGLETTIANKLAQINNLEFLKDFGFQANKTADGLTVTRTTKALLTDVLAVIVGLLVFFLGIYGCINLAHTFINGDELDVFTLAYKFAMASLVFIGISFFSGLKRLFDFYGFELRKMNGLVSLKKRFDVKLEEVKVNPSDIHLDTNEDILSLKLGYDTIFTSNGGNLIQTLTLKELAKELKA
;
A
#
# COMPACT_ATOMS: atom_id res chain seq x y z
N MET A 1 -2.62 25.96 -1.14
CA MET A 1 -1.34 25.54 -1.77
C MET A 1 -0.81 26.56 -2.78
N TYR A 2 -1.65 27.16 -3.62
CA TYR A 2 -1.20 28.05 -4.71
C TYR A 2 -1.61 29.52 -4.57
N SER A 3 -2.10 29.94 -3.40
CA SER A 3 -2.60 31.30 -3.14
C SER A 3 -1.57 32.40 -3.41
N ASP A 4 -0.28 32.11 -3.19
CA ASP A 4 0.78 33.12 -3.24
C ASP A 4 1.49 33.15 -4.60
N ARG A 5 1.06 32.32 -5.55
CA ARG A 5 1.63 32.26 -6.91
C ARG A 5 0.96 33.27 -7.82
N THR A 6 1.74 33.82 -8.75
CA THR A 6 1.25 34.68 -9.84
C THR A 6 0.56 33.85 -10.92
N ASN A 7 -0.33 34.46 -11.71
CA ASN A 7 -1.00 33.75 -12.81
C ASN A 7 0.00 33.14 -13.79
N SER A 8 1.08 33.84 -14.12
CA SER A 8 2.13 33.32 -15.02
C SER A 8 2.85 32.10 -14.45
N GLU A 9 3.04 32.01 -13.12
CA GLU A 9 3.57 30.82 -12.48
C GLU A 9 2.56 29.67 -12.51
N LEU A 10 1.26 29.93 -12.27
CA LEU A 10 0.21 28.92 -12.34
C LEU A 10 0.13 28.28 -13.73
N ILE A 11 0.29 29.07 -14.79
CA ILE A 11 0.32 28.57 -16.18
C ILE A 11 1.53 27.66 -16.41
N LYS A 12 2.72 28.05 -15.93
CA LYS A 12 3.91 27.18 -16.02
C LYS A 12 3.74 25.86 -15.24
N ILE A 13 3.07 25.92 -14.09
CA ILE A 13 2.75 24.71 -13.30
C ILE A 13 1.72 23.85 -14.03
N LEU A 14 0.73 24.47 -14.69
CA LEU A 14 -0.26 23.78 -15.53
C LEU A 14 0.40 23.02 -16.69
N ASP A 15 1.42 23.58 -17.34
CA ASP A 15 2.16 22.89 -18.41
C ASP A 15 2.85 21.60 -17.89
N GLN A 16 3.09 21.50 -16.59
CA GLN A 16 3.72 20.37 -15.92
C GLN A 16 2.76 19.57 -15.03
N HIS A 17 1.44 19.72 -15.23
CA HIS A 17 0.43 19.14 -14.34
C HIS A 17 0.55 17.63 -14.16
N SER A 18 1.07 16.89 -15.15
CA SER A 18 1.25 15.44 -15.10
C SER A 18 2.26 14.99 -14.03
N LEU A 19 3.15 15.88 -13.58
CA LEU A 19 4.14 15.63 -12.53
C LEU A 19 3.63 15.93 -11.11
N LEU A 20 2.47 16.59 -11.01
CA LEU A 20 1.89 16.98 -9.73
C LEU A 20 1.21 15.80 -9.03
N THR A 21 1.16 15.85 -7.70
CA THR A 21 0.31 14.94 -6.92
C THR A 21 -1.17 15.20 -7.26
N PHE A 22 -2.03 14.21 -7.02
CA PHE A 22 -3.46 14.36 -7.33
C PHE A 22 -4.11 15.52 -6.55
N GLU A 23 -3.73 15.70 -5.27
CA GLU A 23 -4.20 16.84 -4.46
C GLU A 23 -3.73 18.19 -5.02
N ALA A 24 -2.49 18.25 -5.51
CA ALA A 24 -1.95 19.43 -6.18
C ALA A 24 -2.66 19.71 -7.51
N GLN A 25 -3.04 18.69 -8.27
CA GLN A 25 -3.83 18.84 -9.50
C GLN A 25 -5.21 19.44 -9.21
N LEU A 26 -5.92 18.92 -8.19
CA LEU A 26 -7.20 19.47 -7.75
C LEU A 26 -7.05 20.92 -7.26
N SER A 27 -6.07 21.17 -6.39
CA SER A 27 -5.80 22.52 -5.86
C SER A 27 -5.44 23.52 -6.96
N LEU A 28 -4.73 23.08 -8.01
CA LEU A 28 -4.39 23.93 -9.16
C LEU A 28 -5.63 24.25 -9.99
N GLN A 29 -6.49 23.26 -10.25
CA GLN A 29 -7.76 23.46 -10.95
C GLN A 29 -8.64 24.48 -10.19
N ASP A 30 -8.83 24.26 -8.89
CA ASP A 30 -9.63 25.14 -8.03
C ASP A 30 -9.09 26.57 -8.05
N GLU A 31 -7.77 26.76 -7.98
CA GLU A 31 -7.16 28.09 -7.97
C GLU A 31 -7.28 28.80 -9.33
N LEU A 32 -7.09 28.08 -10.45
CA LEU A 32 -7.25 28.62 -11.80
C LEU A 32 -8.70 29.03 -12.08
N GLN A 33 -9.67 28.21 -11.65
CA GLN A 33 -11.10 28.52 -11.77
C GLN A 33 -11.49 29.69 -10.87
N LYS A 34 -11.05 29.70 -9.60
CA LYS A 34 -11.31 30.77 -8.63
C LYS A 34 -10.82 32.13 -9.11
N ARG A 35 -9.67 32.18 -9.79
CA ARG A 35 -9.10 33.40 -10.37
C ARG A 35 -9.60 33.72 -11.77
N THR A 36 -10.44 32.85 -12.34
CA THR A 36 -10.96 32.98 -13.71
C THR A 36 -9.83 33.17 -14.72
N VAL A 37 -8.73 32.44 -14.56
CA VAL A 37 -7.59 32.50 -15.48
C VAL A 37 -8.01 31.83 -16.78
N VAL A 38 -8.02 32.58 -17.89
CA VAL A 38 -8.42 32.07 -19.20
C VAL A 38 -7.28 31.28 -19.82
N VAL A 39 -7.26 29.97 -19.57
CA VAL A 39 -6.33 29.00 -20.14
C VAL A 39 -7.03 27.69 -20.47
N ASP A 40 -6.43 26.89 -21.34
CA ASP A 40 -6.92 25.55 -21.65
C ASP A 40 -6.63 24.59 -20.49
N LEU A 41 -7.69 24.10 -19.85
CA LEU A 41 -7.63 23.15 -18.73
C LEU A 41 -7.84 21.70 -19.17
N SER A 42 -8.11 21.44 -20.46
CA SER A 42 -8.56 20.14 -20.95
C SER A 42 -7.62 18.98 -20.57
N GLY A 43 -6.30 19.19 -20.63
CA GLY A 43 -5.31 18.19 -20.23
C GLY A 43 -5.33 17.87 -18.74
N LEU A 44 -5.43 18.90 -17.89
CA LEU A 44 -5.54 18.76 -16.43
C LEU A 44 -6.85 18.05 -16.06
N GLU A 45 -7.96 18.48 -16.64
CA GLU A 45 -9.30 17.90 -16.40
C GLU A 45 -9.36 16.45 -16.84
N THR A 46 -8.79 16.11 -17.99
CA THR A 46 -8.70 14.72 -18.46
C THR A 46 -7.89 13.86 -17.49
N THR A 47 -6.76 14.38 -16.98
CA THR A 47 -5.93 13.66 -16.01
C THR A 47 -6.67 13.41 -14.69
N ILE A 48 -7.37 14.43 -14.18
CA ILE A 48 -8.19 14.34 -12.96
C ILE A 48 -9.33 13.34 -13.16
N ALA A 49 -10.07 13.47 -14.26
CA ALA A 49 -11.20 12.59 -14.59
C ALA A 49 -10.76 11.13 -14.71
N ASN A 50 -9.63 10.86 -15.37
CA ASN A 50 -9.06 9.52 -15.47
C ASN A 50 -8.72 8.94 -14.09
N LYS A 51 -8.08 9.71 -13.20
CA LYS A 51 -7.77 9.26 -11.84
C LYS A 51 -9.04 8.99 -11.02
N LEU A 52 -10.06 9.85 -11.13
CA LEU A 52 -11.35 9.64 -10.47
C LEU A 52 -12.05 8.39 -11.00
N ALA A 53 -12.00 8.12 -12.30
CA ALA A 53 -12.53 6.89 -12.89
C ALA A 53 -11.80 5.66 -12.34
N GLN A 54 -10.47 5.70 -12.24
CA GLN A 54 -9.68 4.61 -11.66
C GLN A 54 -9.99 4.38 -10.17
N ILE A 55 -10.21 5.45 -9.40
CA ILE A 55 -10.67 5.38 -8.00
C ILE A 55 -12.05 4.72 -7.93
N ASN A 56 -12.99 5.16 -8.78
CA ASN A 56 -14.36 4.62 -8.84
C ASN A 56 -14.37 3.15 -9.25
N ASN A 57 -13.46 2.73 -10.12
CA ASN A 57 -13.27 1.35 -10.52
C ASN A 57 -12.45 0.52 -9.50
N LEU A 58 -12.01 1.13 -8.40
CA LEU A 58 -11.19 0.51 -7.35
C LEU A 58 -9.84 -0.02 -7.85
N GLU A 59 -9.30 0.55 -8.94
CA GLU A 59 -8.05 0.09 -9.55
C GLU A 59 -6.83 0.33 -8.66
N PHE A 60 -6.88 1.35 -7.79
CA PHE A 60 -5.83 1.64 -6.82
C PHE A 60 -5.81 0.68 -5.63
N LEU A 61 -6.71 -0.31 -5.56
CA LEU A 61 -6.57 -1.42 -4.61
C LEU A 61 -5.25 -2.19 -4.80
N LYS A 62 -4.66 -2.12 -6.00
CA LYS A 62 -3.36 -2.71 -6.34
C LYS A 62 -2.23 -2.16 -5.48
N ASP A 63 -2.34 -0.92 -5.00
CA ASP A 63 -1.33 -0.28 -4.14
C ASP A 63 -1.32 -0.92 -2.74
N PHE A 64 -2.43 -1.55 -2.35
CA PHE A 64 -2.54 -2.36 -1.13
C PHE A 64 -2.26 -3.85 -1.40
N GLY A 65 -2.01 -4.23 -2.65
CA GLY A 65 -1.80 -5.61 -3.08
C GLY A 65 -3.06 -6.38 -3.47
N PHE A 66 -4.19 -5.70 -3.67
CA PHE A 66 -5.50 -6.29 -3.99
C PHE A 66 -6.04 -5.83 -5.33
N GLN A 67 -7.06 -6.51 -5.84
CA GLN A 67 -7.78 -6.13 -7.05
C GLN A 67 -9.27 -6.32 -6.82
N ALA A 68 -10.07 -5.42 -7.40
CA ALA A 68 -11.51 -5.55 -7.46
C ALA A 68 -11.92 -6.12 -8.82
N ASN A 69 -12.91 -7.01 -8.80
CA ASN A 69 -13.67 -7.42 -9.97
C ASN A 69 -15.13 -7.02 -9.74
N LYS A 70 -15.58 -6.01 -10.49
CA LYS A 70 -16.97 -5.55 -10.50
C LYS A 70 -17.73 -6.28 -11.59
N THR A 71 -18.84 -6.90 -11.22
CA THR A 71 -19.79 -7.56 -12.11
C THR A 71 -21.17 -6.94 -11.91
N ALA A 72 -22.13 -7.24 -12.79
CA ALA A 72 -23.51 -6.77 -12.62
C ALA A 72 -24.13 -7.23 -11.29
N ASP A 73 -23.72 -8.40 -10.80
CA ASP A 73 -24.29 -9.06 -9.61
C ASP A 73 -23.53 -8.74 -8.32
N GLY A 74 -22.41 -8.01 -8.40
CA GLY A 74 -21.63 -7.67 -7.21
C GLY A 74 -20.16 -7.33 -7.42
N LEU A 75 -19.46 -7.23 -6.29
CA LEU A 75 -18.05 -6.86 -6.18
C LEU A 75 -17.28 -8.00 -5.51
N THR A 76 -16.14 -8.39 -6.06
CA THR A 76 -15.21 -9.33 -5.43
C THR A 76 -13.82 -8.72 -5.35
N VAL A 77 -13.23 -8.68 -4.16
CA VAL A 77 -11.88 -8.16 -3.91
C VAL A 77 -10.98 -9.33 -3.49
N THR A 78 -9.89 -9.53 -4.24
CA THR A 78 -8.92 -10.61 -3.99
C THR A 78 -7.50 -10.08 -4.01
N ARG A 79 -6.56 -10.85 -3.45
CA ARG A 79 -5.14 -10.51 -3.51
C ARG A 79 -4.61 -10.66 -4.94
N THR A 80 -3.77 -9.72 -5.37
CA THR A 80 -3.12 -9.79 -6.68
C THR A 80 -2.01 -10.84 -6.71
N THR A 81 -1.81 -11.47 -7.86
CA THR A 81 -0.66 -12.35 -8.10
C THR A 81 0.67 -11.61 -7.93
N LYS A 82 0.72 -10.32 -8.29
CA LYS A 82 1.91 -9.48 -8.11
C LYS A 82 2.29 -9.37 -6.63
N ALA A 83 1.33 -9.07 -5.74
CA ALA A 83 1.60 -8.97 -4.31
C ALA A 83 2.07 -10.31 -3.72
N LEU A 84 1.45 -11.44 -4.13
CA LEU A 84 1.89 -12.78 -3.73
C LEU A 84 3.33 -13.05 -4.14
N LEU A 85 3.70 -12.74 -5.40
CA LEU A 85 5.07 -12.92 -5.89
C LEU A 85 6.06 -12.02 -5.14
N THR A 86 5.70 -10.77 -4.86
CA THR A 86 6.55 -9.85 -4.09
C THR A 86 6.84 -10.40 -2.68
N ASP A 87 5.83 -10.96 -2.00
CA ASP A 87 6.06 -11.54 -0.69
C ASP A 87 6.91 -12.82 -0.74
N VAL A 88 6.69 -13.69 -1.74
CA VAL A 88 7.52 -14.91 -1.92
C VAL A 88 8.98 -14.52 -2.16
N LEU A 89 9.23 -13.55 -3.03
CA LEU A 89 10.57 -13.04 -3.29
C LEU A 89 11.19 -12.43 -2.04
N ALA A 90 10.43 -11.65 -1.26
CA ALA A 90 10.90 -11.10 0.00
C ALA A 90 11.34 -12.20 0.97
N VAL A 91 10.59 -13.30 1.07
CA VAL A 91 10.95 -14.46 1.91
C VAL A 91 12.23 -15.13 1.42
N ILE A 92 12.38 -15.36 0.11
CA ILE A 92 13.57 -15.99 -0.49
C ILE A 92 14.81 -15.11 -0.25
N VAL A 93 14.72 -13.82 -0.56
CA VAL A 93 15.81 -12.86 -0.32
C VAL A 93 16.14 -12.77 1.16
N GLY A 94 15.13 -12.74 2.03
CA GLY A 94 15.29 -12.78 3.48
C GLY A 94 16.08 -14.00 3.95
N LEU A 95 15.74 -15.19 3.45
CA LEU A 95 16.46 -16.44 3.73
C LEU A 95 17.92 -16.38 3.28
N LEU A 96 18.20 -15.90 2.07
CA LEU A 96 19.56 -15.78 1.55
C LEU A 96 20.40 -14.82 2.41
N VAL A 97 19.84 -13.65 2.73
CA VAL A 97 20.50 -12.64 3.58
C VAL A 97 20.71 -13.19 5.00
N PHE A 98 19.73 -13.92 5.55
CA PHE A 98 19.83 -14.55 6.86
C PHE A 98 20.95 -15.59 6.92
N PHE A 99 21.08 -16.47 5.93
CA PHE A 99 22.17 -17.45 5.88
C PHE A 99 23.55 -16.81 5.70
N LEU A 100 23.65 -15.74 4.90
CA LEU A 100 24.88 -14.94 4.82
C LEU A 100 25.23 -14.31 6.19
N GLY A 101 24.22 -13.87 6.92
CA GLY A 101 24.36 -13.38 8.29
C GLY A 101 24.88 -14.45 9.25
N ILE A 102 24.30 -15.66 9.22
CA ILE A 102 24.77 -16.80 10.03
C ILE A 102 26.24 -17.10 9.73
N TYR A 103 26.61 -17.14 8.45
CA TYR A 103 28.00 -17.31 8.05
C TYR A 103 28.90 -16.20 8.63
N GLY A 104 28.44 -14.95 8.61
CA GLY A 104 29.10 -13.82 9.25
C GLY A 104 29.32 -14.02 10.76
N CYS A 105 28.30 -14.48 11.49
CA CYS A 105 28.40 -14.80 12.91
C CYS A 105 29.42 -15.92 13.20
N ILE A 106 29.38 -17.00 12.42
CA ILE A 106 30.31 -18.13 12.56
C ILE A 106 31.76 -17.66 12.31
N ASN A 107 31.97 -16.91 11.23
CA ASN A 107 33.29 -16.37 10.87
C ASN A 107 33.81 -15.42 11.96
N LEU A 108 32.95 -14.54 12.48
CA LEU A 108 33.31 -13.65 13.59
C LEU A 108 33.75 -14.44 14.84
N ALA A 109 32.98 -15.45 15.25
CA ALA A 109 33.33 -16.30 16.39
C ALA A 109 34.65 -17.05 16.18
N HIS A 110 34.86 -17.63 14.99
CA HIS A 110 36.11 -18.32 14.66
C HIS A 110 37.35 -17.42 14.77
N THR A 111 37.19 -16.14 14.44
CA THR A 111 38.29 -15.17 14.52
C THR A 111 38.80 -15.02 15.95
N PHE A 112 37.89 -14.99 16.92
CA PHE A 112 38.24 -14.91 18.35
C PHE A 112 38.77 -16.24 18.90
N ILE A 113 38.28 -17.36 18.40
CA ILE A 113 38.74 -18.70 18.83
C ILE A 113 40.15 -19.00 18.32
N ASN A 114 40.43 -18.65 17.07
CA ASN A 114 41.71 -18.95 16.42
C ASN A 114 42.81 -17.91 16.73
N GLY A 115 42.44 -16.77 17.31
CA GLY A 115 43.39 -15.69 17.62
C GLY A 115 43.94 -15.01 16.37
N ASP A 116 43.16 -14.97 15.29
CA ASP A 116 43.58 -14.32 14.04
C ASP A 116 43.85 -12.82 14.28
N GLU A 117 44.89 -12.27 13.65
CA GLU A 117 45.14 -10.82 13.68
C GLU A 117 43.94 -10.07 13.10
N LEU A 118 43.41 -9.14 13.90
CA LEU A 118 42.22 -8.36 13.59
C LEU A 118 42.59 -6.89 13.43
N ASP A 119 42.59 -6.40 12.20
CA ASP A 119 42.53 -4.97 11.94
C ASP A 119 41.08 -4.44 12.09
N VAL A 120 40.95 -3.12 12.25
CA VAL A 120 39.66 -2.45 12.47
C VAL A 120 38.69 -2.63 11.29
N PHE A 121 39.19 -2.68 10.06
CA PHE A 121 38.36 -2.85 8.86
C PHE A 121 37.84 -4.28 8.71
N THR A 122 38.69 -5.27 8.97
CA THR A 122 38.33 -6.69 9.00
C THR A 122 37.26 -6.95 10.07
N LEU A 123 37.40 -6.34 11.25
CA LEU A 123 36.40 -6.42 12.32
C LEU A 123 35.07 -5.77 11.89
N ALA A 124 35.11 -4.56 11.32
CA ALA A 124 33.93 -3.85 10.85
C ALA A 124 33.16 -4.64 9.77
N TYR A 125 33.88 -5.23 8.81
CA TYR A 125 33.29 -6.10 7.80
C TYR A 125 32.61 -7.32 8.41
N LYS A 126 33.26 -8.01 9.36
CA LYS A 126 32.69 -9.19 10.03
C LYS A 126 31.43 -8.84 10.83
N PHE A 127 31.41 -7.69 11.51
CA PHE A 127 30.19 -7.18 12.17
C PHE A 127 29.09 -6.82 11.17
N ALA A 128 29.43 -6.17 10.05
CA ALA A 128 28.46 -5.85 9.00
C ALA A 128 27.85 -7.12 8.40
N MET A 129 28.65 -8.17 8.16
CA MET A 129 28.15 -9.46 7.71
C MET A 129 27.25 -10.11 8.77
N ALA A 130 27.64 -10.12 10.05
CA ALA A 130 26.83 -10.67 11.12
C ALA A 130 25.49 -9.93 11.31
N SER A 131 25.45 -8.61 11.10
CA SER A 131 24.22 -7.82 11.24
C SER A 131 23.16 -8.16 10.18
N LEU A 132 23.56 -8.79 9.07
CA LEU A 132 22.63 -9.32 8.06
C LEU A 132 21.63 -10.32 8.64
N VAL A 133 21.93 -10.99 9.77
CA VAL A 133 20.94 -11.83 10.46
C VAL A 133 19.67 -11.05 10.79
N PHE A 134 19.81 -9.86 11.38
CA PHE A 134 18.67 -9.02 11.76
C PHE A 134 17.93 -8.49 10.53
N ILE A 135 18.68 -8.11 9.49
CA ILE A 135 18.10 -7.67 8.23
C ILE A 135 17.30 -8.82 7.60
N GLY A 136 17.87 -10.02 7.48
CA GLY A 136 17.19 -11.20 6.96
C GLY A 136 15.91 -11.53 7.73
N ILE A 137 15.94 -11.43 9.08
CA ILE A 137 14.75 -11.65 9.92
C ILE A 137 13.63 -10.65 9.60
N SER A 138 13.95 -9.38 9.32
CA SER A 138 12.94 -8.36 9.00
C SER A 138 12.11 -8.69 7.75
N PHE A 139 12.70 -9.43 6.80
CA PHE A 139 12.02 -9.89 5.60
C PHE A 139 11.02 -11.03 5.86
N PHE A 140 11.09 -11.73 6.99
CA PHE A 140 10.08 -12.73 7.37
C PHE A 140 8.69 -12.14 7.63
N SER A 141 8.57 -10.82 7.73
CA SER A 141 7.27 -10.14 7.66
C SER A 141 6.49 -10.48 6.38
N GLY A 142 7.18 -10.81 5.27
CA GLY A 142 6.56 -11.32 4.05
C GLY A 142 5.89 -12.68 4.23
N LEU A 143 6.45 -13.56 5.06
CA LEU A 143 5.84 -14.86 5.38
C LEU A 143 4.52 -14.69 6.11
N LYS A 144 4.48 -13.76 7.08
CA LYS A 144 3.24 -13.39 7.78
C LYS A 144 2.18 -12.90 6.78
N ARG A 145 2.53 -11.96 5.90
CA ARG A 145 1.60 -11.45 4.87
C ARG A 145 1.11 -12.54 3.91
N LEU A 146 1.98 -13.46 3.49
CA LEU A 146 1.57 -14.60 2.67
C LEU A 146 0.53 -15.42 3.39
N PHE A 147 0.77 -15.74 4.66
CA PHE A 147 -0.15 -16.55 5.43
C PHE A 147 -1.48 -15.83 5.67
N ASP A 148 -1.44 -14.60 6.20
CA ASP A 148 -2.60 -13.80 6.58
C ASP A 148 -3.59 -13.60 5.42
N PHE A 149 -3.06 -13.40 4.20
CA PHE A 149 -3.87 -13.09 3.03
C PHE A 149 -4.01 -14.26 2.04
N TYR A 150 -3.50 -15.44 2.37
CA TYR A 150 -3.70 -16.62 1.53
C TYR A 150 -5.17 -17.03 1.54
N GLY A 151 -5.79 -17.04 0.35
CA GLY A 151 -7.22 -17.34 0.20
C GLY A 151 -8.13 -16.18 0.66
N PHE A 152 -7.57 -14.97 0.83
CA PHE A 152 -8.34 -13.78 1.14
C PHE A 152 -9.34 -13.46 0.01
N GLU A 153 -10.58 -13.23 0.40
CA GLU A 153 -11.64 -12.80 -0.51
C GLU A 153 -12.65 -11.94 0.26
N LEU A 154 -12.92 -10.76 -0.25
CA LEU A 154 -14.00 -9.91 0.24
C LEU A 154 -15.02 -9.78 -0.87
N ARG A 155 -16.23 -10.26 -0.63
CA ARG A 155 -17.26 -10.40 -1.66
C ARG A 155 -18.53 -9.70 -1.22
N LYS A 156 -19.17 -9.02 -2.17
CA LYS A 156 -20.53 -8.51 -2.06
C LYS A 156 -21.33 -9.12 -3.21
N MET A 157 -22.38 -9.85 -2.90
CA MET A 157 -23.33 -10.40 -3.90
C MET A 157 -24.75 -10.28 -3.36
N ASN A 158 -25.68 -9.79 -4.18
CA ASN A 158 -27.10 -9.67 -3.82
C ASN A 158 -27.34 -8.97 -2.46
N GLY A 159 -26.57 -7.91 -2.17
CA GLY A 159 -26.65 -7.17 -0.90
C GLY A 159 -26.03 -7.86 0.32
N LEU A 160 -25.49 -9.07 0.16
CA LEU A 160 -24.78 -9.78 1.22
C LEU A 160 -23.27 -9.57 1.07
N VAL A 161 -22.62 -9.17 2.16
CA VAL A 161 -21.16 -9.07 2.25
C VAL A 161 -20.62 -10.30 2.95
N SER A 162 -19.60 -10.95 2.37
CA SER A 162 -18.83 -11.99 3.02
C SER A 162 -17.34 -11.68 2.99
N LEU A 163 -16.68 -12.01 4.08
CA LEU A 163 -15.24 -11.88 4.25
C LEU A 163 -14.66 -13.27 4.50
N LYS A 164 -13.79 -13.70 3.60
CA LYS A 164 -12.98 -14.90 3.73
C LYS A 164 -11.54 -14.49 4.07
N LYS A 165 -11.09 -14.84 5.27
CA LYS A 165 -9.79 -14.44 5.83
C LYS A 165 -9.31 -15.53 6.80
N ARG A 166 -8.01 -15.58 7.05
CA ARG A 166 -7.49 -16.39 8.15
C ARG A 166 -7.71 -15.71 9.49
N PHE A 167 -8.41 -16.40 10.39
CA PHE A 167 -8.51 -16.07 11.80
C PHE A 167 -7.61 -17.04 12.56
N ASP A 168 -6.59 -16.50 13.22
CA ASP A 168 -5.43 -17.23 13.74
C ASP A 168 -4.73 -18.05 12.65
N VAL A 169 -5.16 -19.30 12.46
CA VAL A 169 -4.57 -20.26 11.49
C VAL A 169 -5.59 -20.72 10.46
N LYS A 170 -6.88 -20.65 10.77
CA LYS A 170 -7.94 -21.27 9.97
C LYS A 170 -8.54 -20.25 9.02
N LEU A 171 -8.70 -20.65 7.76
CA LEU A 171 -9.40 -19.86 6.75
C LEU A 171 -10.90 -20.02 6.99
N GLU A 172 -11.56 -18.92 7.33
CA GLU A 172 -13.00 -18.91 7.60
C GLU A 172 -13.68 -17.86 6.72
N GLU A 173 -14.94 -18.10 6.40
CA GLU A 173 -15.80 -17.16 5.70
C GLU A 173 -16.91 -16.71 6.64
N VAL A 174 -16.96 -15.41 6.91
CA VAL A 174 -17.96 -14.78 7.77
C VAL A 174 -18.86 -13.89 6.93
N LYS A 175 -20.17 -13.97 7.19
CA LYS A 175 -21.13 -13.01 6.63
C LYS A 175 -21.10 -11.76 7.49
N VAL A 176 -20.99 -10.61 6.83
CA VAL A 176 -20.86 -9.31 7.48
C VAL A 176 -22.09 -8.49 7.15
N ASN A 177 -22.67 -7.86 8.18
CA ASN A 177 -23.76 -6.93 7.97
C ASN A 177 -23.18 -5.63 7.38
N PRO A 178 -23.75 -5.06 6.30
CA PRO A 178 -23.33 -3.77 5.76
C PRO A 178 -23.26 -2.63 6.80
N SER A 179 -24.06 -2.69 7.87
CA SER A 179 -24.00 -1.73 8.99
C SER A 179 -22.67 -1.74 9.75
N ASP A 180 -21.98 -2.87 9.76
CA ASP A 180 -20.75 -3.07 10.54
C ASP A 180 -19.52 -2.58 9.78
N ILE A 181 -19.70 -2.15 8.53
CA ILE A 181 -18.66 -1.58 7.69
C ILE A 181 -18.45 -0.13 8.10
N HIS A 182 -17.25 0.23 8.52
CA HIS A 182 -16.94 1.61 8.86
C HIS A 182 -15.51 1.96 8.54
N LEU A 183 -15.30 3.25 8.29
CA LEU A 183 -13.98 3.82 8.14
C LEU A 183 -13.61 4.45 9.47
N ASP A 184 -12.46 4.03 10.00
CA ASP A 184 -11.90 4.57 11.23
C ASP A 184 -10.64 5.35 10.89
N THR A 185 -10.56 6.58 11.36
CA THR A 185 -9.40 7.46 11.14
C THR A 185 -8.72 7.64 12.48
N ASN A 186 -7.51 7.14 12.60
CA ASN A 186 -6.67 7.32 13.77
C ASN A 186 -5.33 7.93 13.35
N GLU A 187 -5.03 9.12 13.87
CA GLU A 187 -3.86 9.92 13.48
C GLU A 187 -3.78 10.08 11.95
N ASP A 188 -2.75 9.49 11.34
CA ASP A 188 -2.47 9.52 9.90
C ASP A 188 -2.82 8.18 9.22
N ILE A 189 -3.65 7.34 9.83
CA ILE A 189 -4.06 6.04 9.29
C ILE A 189 -5.57 5.99 9.12
N LEU A 190 -6.01 5.68 7.90
CA LEU A 190 -7.40 5.36 7.61
C LEU A 190 -7.56 3.85 7.51
N SER A 191 -8.46 3.28 8.28
CA SER A 191 -8.72 1.84 8.33
C SER A 191 -10.13 1.52 7.85
N LEU A 192 -10.28 0.56 6.94
CA LEU A 192 -11.57 -0.06 6.64
C LEU A 192 -11.80 -1.23 7.58
N LYS A 193 -12.83 -1.12 8.42
CA LYS A 193 -13.22 -2.12 9.40
C LYS A 193 -14.54 -2.78 9.03
N LEU A 194 -14.61 -4.08 9.25
CA LEU A 194 -15.81 -4.91 9.16
C LEU A 194 -16.07 -5.49 10.56
N GLY A 195 -16.97 -4.87 11.32
CA GLY A 195 -17.13 -5.18 12.75
C GLY A 195 -15.86 -4.81 13.53
N TYR A 196 -15.26 -5.78 14.22
CA TYR A 196 -14.02 -5.56 14.97
C TYR A 196 -12.75 -5.78 14.14
N ASP A 197 -12.87 -6.28 12.91
CA ASP A 197 -11.74 -6.62 12.05
C ASP A 197 -11.33 -5.46 11.15
N THR A 198 -10.06 -5.06 11.26
CA THR A 198 -9.43 -4.21 10.24
C THR A 198 -9.07 -5.04 9.02
N ILE A 199 -9.57 -4.63 7.86
CA ILE A 199 -9.38 -5.34 6.58
C ILE A 199 -8.33 -4.63 5.73
N PHE A 200 -8.40 -3.30 5.66
CA PHE A 200 -7.42 -2.48 4.96
C PHE A 200 -6.99 -1.31 5.83
N THR A 201 -5.74 -0.90 5.66
CA THR A 201 -5.18 0.32 6.25
C THR A 201 -4.52 1.12 5.13
N SER A 202 -4.75 2.43 5.09
CA SER A 202 -4.06 3.36 4.22
C SER A 202 -3.42 4.48 4.99
N ASN A 203 -2.43 5.13 4.36
CA ASN A 203 -1.93 6.41 4.82
C ASN A 203 -3.03 7.46 4.57
N GLY A 204 -3.53 8.08 5.65
CA GLY A 204 -4.57 9.11 5.61
C GLY A 204 -4.15 10.37 4.86
N GLY A 205 -2.85 10.66 4.80
CA GLY A 205 -2.28 11.75 3.98
C GLY A 205 -2.22 11.44 2.48
N ASN A 206 -2.43 10.18 2.06
CA ASN A 206 -2.52 9.84 0.64
C ASN A 206 -3.98 9.92 0.17
N LEU A 207 -4.30 10.99 -0.55
CA LEU A 207 -5.66 11.26 -1.04
C LEU A 207 -6.21 10.14 -1.94
N ILE A 208 -5.39 9.57 -2.84
CA ILE A 208 -5.83 8.50 -3.75
C ILE A 208 -6.23 7.25 -2.96
N GLN A 209 -5.38 6.85 -2.01
CA GLN A 209 -5.66 5.70 -1.15
C GLN A 209 -6.91 5.92 -0.29
N THR A 210 -7.04 7.12 0.28
CA THR A 210 -8.20 7.52 1.09
C THR A 210 -9.50 7.47 0.29
N LEU A 211 -9.52 8.05 -0.91
CA LEU A 211 -10.71 8.05 -1.77
C LEU A 211 -11.04 6.63 -2.24
N THR A 212 -10.03 5.79 -2.51
CA THR A 212 -10.22 4.39 -2.92
C THR A 212 -10.86 3.57 -1.80
N LEU A 213 -10.42 3.72 -0.55
CA LEU A 213 -11.05 3.04 0.59
C LEU A 213 -12.47 3.56 0.87
N LYS A 214 -12.70 4.87 0.69
CA LYS A 214 -14.04 5.46 0.78
C LYS A 214 -14.99 4.88 -0.26
N GLU A 215 -14.55 4.77 -1.51
CA GLU A 215 -15.37 4.18 -2.55
C GLU A 215 -15.60 2.69 -2.32
N LEU A 216 -14.59 1.94 -1.86
CA LEU A 216 -14.77 0.54 -1.49
C LEU A 216 -15.81 0.39 -0.37
N ALA A 217 -15.72 1.21 0.69
CA ALA A 217 -16.68 1.17 1.79
C ALA A 217 -18.11 1.47 1.31
N LYS A 218 -18.27 2.44 0.41
CA LYS A 218 -19.55 2.79 -0.21
C LYS A 218 -20.10 1.64 -1.04
N GLU A 219 -19.29 1.04 -1.90
CA GLU A 219 -19.66 -0.11 -2.73
C GLU A 219 -20.10 -1.30 -1.88
N LEU A 220 -19.44 -1.57 -0.76
CA LEU A 220 -19.83 -2.67 0.14
C LEU A 220 -21.14 -2.40 0.91
N LYS A 221 -21.49 -1.13 1.13
CA LYS A 221 -22.71 -0.71 1.85
C LYS A 221 -23.94 -0.56 0.98
N ALA A 222 -23.76 -0.25 -0.30
CA ALA A 222 -24.84 -0.05 -1.26
C ALA A 222 -25.67 -1.32 -1.47
#